data_AF-T0JX15-F1
#
_entry.id   AF-T0JX15-F1
#
_cell.length_a   1.000
_cell.length_b   1.000
_cell.length_c   1.000
_cell.angle_alpha   90.00
_cell.angle_beta   90.00
_cell.angle_gamma   90.00
#
_symmetry.space_group_name_H-M   'P 1'
#
loop_
_entity.id
_entity.type
_entity.pdbx_description
1 polymer ?
#
loop_
_entity_poly.entity_id
_entity_poly.type
_entity_poly.pdbx_seq_one_letter_code
_entity_poly.pdbx_strand_id
1 'polypeptide(L)'
;MVHESLYKTNKTRFRYVVFCTNVTFKTRQSKSDLSNFNVNPAELKTLQAQKEMAETWRRLDPVARVLVVPTIEDSTDFIQNIGGGGSEMNVLVTGSFYLVGGLISILEGAIS
;
A
#
# COMPACT_ATOMS: atom_id res chain seq x y z
N MET A 1 7.09 4.51 -14.01
CA MET A 1 8.38 3.82 -13.74
C MET A 1 8.17 2.35 -13.33
N VAL A 2 7.57 2.02 -12.17
CA VAL A 2 7.45 0.62 -11.71
C VAL A 2 6.67 -0.30 -12.66
N HIS A 3 5.47 0.10 -13.10
CA HIS A 3 4.69 -0.67 -14.08
C HIS A 3 5.49 -0.92 -15.36
N GLU A 4 6.12 0.13 -15.90
CA GLU A 4 6.85 0.05 -17.15
C GLU A 4 8.05 -0.91 -17.08
N SER A 5 8.89 -0.78 -16.06
CA SER A 5 10.08 -1.63 -15.90
C SER A 5 9.70 -3.10 -15.68
N LEU A 6 8.64 -3.40 -14.94
CA LEU A 6 8.30 -4.79 -14.61
C LEU A 6 7.49 -5.49 -15.71
N TYR A 7 6.59 -4.76 -16.39
CA TYR A 7 5.77 -5.34 -17.45
C TYR A 7 6.54 -5.43 -18.77
N LYS A 8 7.29 -4.38 -19.15
CA LYS A 8 7.98 -4.37 -20.45
C LYS A 8 9.28 -5.17 -20.42
N THR A 9 10.04 -5.10 -19.34
CA THR A 9 11.36 -5.75 -19.27
C THR A 9 11.28 -7.18 -18.76
N ASN A 10 10.49 -7.42 -17.71
CA ASN A 10 10.49 -8.72 -17.01
C ASN A 10 9.23 -9.57 -17.28
N LYS A 11 8.25 -9.05 -18.03
CA LYS A 11 6.94 -9.69 -18.30
C LYS A 11 6.19 -10.14 -17.02
N THR A 12 6.55 -9.58 -15.87
CA THR A 12 5.90 -9.89 -14.59
C THR A 12 4.66 -9.03 -14.45
N ARG A 13 3.51 -9.66 -14.21
CA ARG A 13 2.24 -8.97 -13.95
C ARG A 13 1.85 -9.08 -12.49
N PHE A 14 1.33 -7.99 -11.92
CA PHE A 14 0.79 -8.00 -10.58
C PHE A 14 -0.67 -8.44 -10.61
N ARG A 15 -1.00 -9.49 -9.86
CA ARG A 15 -2.39 -9.89 -9.64
C ARG A 15 -3.15 -8.88 -8.77
N TYR A 16 -2.45 -8.29 -7.80
CA TYR A 16 -2.99 -7.33 -6.84
C TYR A 16 -2.09 -6.10 -6.78
N VAL A 17 -2.71 -4.92 -6.72
CA VAL A 17 -2.02 -3.65 -6.51
C VAL A 17 -2.79 -2.88 -5.45
N VAL A 18 -2.11 -2.48 -4.38
CA VAL A 18 -2.72 -1.83 -3.23
C VAL A 18 -2.10 -0.47 -3.04
N PHE A 19 -2.93 0.58 -3.04
CA PHE A 19 -2.53 1.94 -2.71
C PHE A 19 -3.03 2.30 -1.32
N CYS A 20 -2.14 2.83 -0.48
CA CYS A 20 -2.46 3.30 0.86
C CYS A 20 -1.77 4.64 1.18
N THR A 21 -2.09 5.21 2.34
CA THR A 21 -1.36 6.37 2.87
C THR A 21 -0.11 5.93 3.62
N ASN A 22 0.70 6.89 4.09
CA ASN A 22 1.85 6.60 4.97
C ASN A 22 1.44 6.40 6.45
N VAL A 23 0.14 6.35 6.76
CA VAL A 23 -0.33 6.07 8.13
C VAL A 23 -0.19 4.58 8.41
N THR A 24 0.59 4.23 9.42
CA THR A 24 0.92 2.83 9.72
C THR A 24 -0.26 2.05 10.27
N PHE A 25 -0.86 2.52 11.37
CA PHE A 25 -1.88 1.77 12.12
C PHE A 25 -3.29 2.36 12.00
N LYS A 26 -4.31 1.51 12.02
CA LYS A 26 -5.74 1.88 11.97
C LYS A 26 -6.18 2.72 13.16
N THR A 27 -5.74 2.32 14.35
CA THR A 27 -6.22 2.87 15.63
C THR A 27 -5.29 3.96 16.20
N ARG A 28 -4.03 4.00 15.76
CA ARG A 28 -3.08 5.03 16.15
C ARG A 28 -2.88 6.01 14.99
N GLN A 29 -3.84 6.91 14.78
CA GLN A 29 -3.50 8.22 14.21
C GLN A 29 -2.75 9.00 15.30
N SER A 30 -1.50 8.63 15.54
CA SER A 30 -0.66 9.35 16.50
C SER A 30 -0.54 10.80 16.03
N LYS A 31 -0.57 11.77 16.95
CA LYS A 31 -0.27 13.18 16.62
C LYS A 31 1.06 13.31 15.86
N SER A 32 2.01 12.38 16.08
CA SER A 32 3.26 12.30 15.33
C SER A 32 3.07 12.05 13.83
N ASP A 33 2.12 11.20 13.44
CA ASP A 33 1.90 10.84 12.03
C ASP A 33 1.21 11.97 11.26
N LEU A 34 0.51 12.85 11.95
CA LEU A 34 -0.08 14.06 11.37
C LEU A 34 0.92 15.21 11.34
N SER A 35 1.80 15.32 12.34
CA SER A 35 2.83 16.37 12.41
C SER A 35 4.04 16.12 11.52
N ASN A 36 4.44 14.86 11.31
CA ASN A 36 5.68 14.51 10.59
C ASN A 36 5.57 14.62 9.08
N PHE A 37 4.35 14.60 8.54
CA PHE A 37 4.15 14.55 7.09
C PHE A 37 3.56 15.84 6.49
N ASN A 38 3.22 16.83 7.33
CA ASN A 38 2.60 18.09 6.90
C ASN A 38 1.39 17.88 5.94
N VAL A 39 0.68 16.76 6.11
CA VAL A 39 -0.43 16.36 5.23
C VAL A 39 -1.72 16.90 5.80
N ASN A 40 -2.53 17.53 4.95
CA ASN A 40 -3.86 17.97 5.31
C ASN A 40 -4.71 16.76 5.76
N PRO A 41 -5.20 16.72 7.02
CA PRO A 41 -6.02 15.62 7.51
C PRO A 41 -7.26 15.34 6.66
N ALA A 42 -7.77 16.35 5.94
CA ALA A 42 -8.89 16.20 5.02
C ALA A 42 -8.52 15.39 3.76
N GLU A 43 -7.28 15.49 3.28
CA GLU A 43 -6.78 14.72 2.13
C GLU A 43 -6.54 13.25 2.49
N LEU A 44 -6.10 12.97 3.73
CA LEU A 44 -6.00 11.60 4.25
C LEU A 44 -7.37 10.93 4.39
N LYS A 45 -8.42 11.68 4.77
CA LYS A 45 -9.78 11.13 4.86
C LYS A 45 -10.37 10.79 3.50
N THR A 46 -10.04 11.55 2.45
CA THR A 46 -10.61 11.37 1.12
C THR A 46 -9.86 10.33 0.29
N LEU A 47 -8.59 10.03 0.62
CA LEU A 47 -7.70 9.13 -0.11
C LEU A 47 -7.54 9.52 -1.58
N GLN A 48 -7.61 10.82 -1.88
CA GLN A 48 -7.69 11.31 -3.26
C GLN A 48 -6.46 10.92 -4.09
N ALA A 49 -5.25 11.15 -3.57
CA ALA A 49 -4.02 10.77 -4.26
C ALA A 49 -3.97 9.25 -4.53
N GLN A 50 -4.38 8.43 -3.55
CA GLN A 50 -4.45 6.97 -3.72
C GLN A 50 -5.46 6.56 -4.80
N LYS A 51 -6.62 7.24 -4.87
CA LYS A 51 -7.63 7.00 -5.91
C LYS A 51 -7.11 7.36 -7.29
N GLU A 52 -6.45 8.50 -7.45
CA GLU A 52 -5.86 8.94 -8.73
C GLU A 52 -4.77 7.96 -9.23
N MET A 53 -3.92 7.47 -8.33
CA MET A 53 -2.93 6.44 -8.64
C MET A 53 -3.61 5.12 -9.03
N ALA A 54 -4.65 4.71 -8.30
CA ALA A 54 -5.41 3.49 -8.60
C ALA A 54 -6.09 3.54 -9.96
N GLU A 55 -6.72 4.66 -10.31
CA GLU A 55 -7.32 4.86 -11.64
C GLU A 55 -6.28 4.79 -12.75
N THR A 56 -5.14 5.42 -12.54
CA THR A 56 -4.02 5.35 -13.49
C THR A 56 -3.56 3.91 -13.69
N TRP A 57 -3.41 3.14 -12.61
CA TRP A 57 -3.01 1.74 -12.72
C TRP A 57 -4.05 0.89 -13.43
N ARG A 58 -5.35 1.08 -13.15
CA ARG A 58 -6.44 0.35 -13.83
C ARG A 58 -6.44 0.59 -15.35
N ARG A 59 -6.06 1.79 -15.79
CA ARG A 59 -5.90 2.09 -17.23
C ARG A 59 -4.69 1.37 -17.83
N LEU A 60 -3.60 1.25 -17.07
CA LEU A 60 -2.36 0.60 -17.52
C LEU A 60 -2.45 -0.92 -17.55
N ASP A 61 -3.07 -1.52 -16.53
CA ASP A 61 -3.35 -2.95 -16.45
C ASP A 61 -4.78 -3.21 -15.97
N PRO A 62 -5.73 -3.38 -16.91
CA PRO A 62 -7.13 -3.67 -16.58
C PRO A 62 -7.37 -5.02 -15.91
N VAL A 63 -6.39 -5.93 -15.94
CA VAL A 63 -6.52 -7.30 -15.38
C VAL A 63 -6.10 -7.34 -13.92
N ALA A 64 -5.24 -6.42 -13.48
CA ALA A 64 -4.83 -6.32 -12.09
C ALA A 64 -6.01 -5.91 -11.19
N ARG A 65 -6.16 -6.58 -10.04
CA ARG A 65 -7.12 -6.15 -9.02
C ARG A 65 -6.51 -5.01 -8.22
N VAL A 66 -7.00 -3.80 -8.44
CA VAL A 66 -6.49 -2.57 -7.81
C VAL A 66 -7.36 -2.13 -6.63
N LEU A 67 -6.75 -2.03 -5.45
CA LEU A 67 -7.38 -1.64 -4.20
C LEU A 67 -6.83 -0.31 -3.68
N VAL A 68 -7.68 0.42 -2.96
CA VAL A 68 -7.31 1.62 -2.19
C VAL A 68 -7.75 1.39 -0.76
N VAL A 69 -6.82 1.49 0.18
CA VAL A 69 -7.07 1.30 1.61
C VAL A 69 -6.44 2.45 2.41
N PRO A 70 -6.94 2.77 3.62
CA PRO A 70 -6.50 3.97 4.31
C PRO A 70 -5.12 3.85 4.93
N THR A 71 -4.73 2.67 5.43
CA THR A 71 -3.48 2.50 6.18
C THR A 71 -2.59 1.39 5.63
N ILE A 72 -1.34 1.37 6.10
CA ILE A 72 -0.40 0.28 5.84
C ILE A 72 -0.94 -1.01 6.45
N GLU A 73 -1.46 -0.97 7.68
CA GLU A 73 -2.09 -2.12 8.36
C GLU A 73 -3.25 -2.70 7.55
N ASP A 74 -4.14 -1.87 6.98
CA ASP A 74 -5.21 -2.37 6.10
C ASP A 74 -4.67 -3.07 4.85
N SER A 75 -3.53 -2.62 4.32
CA SER A 75 -2.88 -3.26 3.17
C SER A 75 -2.33 -4.63 3.57
N THR A 76 -1.71 -4.73 4.75
CA THR A 76 -1.17 -5.97 5.29
C THR A 76 -2.27 -6.98 5.58
N ASP A 77 -3.36 -6.56 6.22
CA ASP A 77 -4.53 -7.43 6.48
C ASP A 77 -5.09 -8.00 5.18
N PHE A 78 -5.21 -7.16 4.14
CA PHE A 78 -5.64 -7.63 2.82
C PHE A 78 -4.69 -8.69 2.27
N ILE A 79 -3.38 -8.46 2.32
CA ILE A 79 -2.35 -9.39 1.82
C ILE A 79 -2.40 -10.72 2.58
N GLN A 80 -2.52 -10.68 3.91
CA GLN A 80 -2.63 -11.90 4.74
C GLN A 80 -3.90 -12.69 4.41
N ASN A 81 -5.03 -12.02 4.23
CA ASN A 81 -6.29 -12.67 3.88
C ASN A 81 -6.25 -13.37 2.51
N ILE A 82 -5.57 -12.79 1.52
CA ILE A 82 -5.42 -13.43 0.18
C ILE A 82 -4.30 -14.48 0.13
N GLY A 83 -3.36 -14.44 1.07
CA GLY A 83 -2.31 -15.45 1.24
C GLY A 83 -2.76 -16.68 2.05
N GLY A 84 -4.00 -16.69 2.55
CA GLY A 84 -4.56 -17.79 3.31
C GLY A 84 -4.55 -19.11 2.54
N GLY A 85 -4.00 -20.17 3.16
CA GLY A 85 -3.92 -21.51 2.57
C GLY A 85 -2.50 -22.04 2.32
N GLY A 86 -1.45 -21.36 2.80
CA GLY A 86 -0.07 -21.84 2.72
C GLY A 86 0.63 -21.57 1.39
N SER A 87 0.05 -20.74 0.51
CA SER A 87 0.71 -20.31 -0.71
C SER A 87 1.67 -19.15 -0.44
N GLU A 88 2.94 -19.32 -0.82
CA GLU A 88 3.93 -18.25 -0.79
C GLU A 88 3.53 -17.11 -1.72
N MET A 89 3.52 -15.87 -1.21
CA MET A 89 3.17 -14.68 -1.97
C MET A 89 4.36 -13.73 -2.03
N ASN A 90 4.80 -13.41 -3.24
CA ASN A 90 5.81 -12.39 -3.47
C ASN A 90 5.15 -11.00 -3.43
N VAL A 91 5.64 -10.14 -2.54
CA VAL A 91 5.12 -8.78 -2.34
C VAL A 91 6.24 -7.77 -2.61
N LEU A 92 5.98 -6.82 -3.52
CA LEU A 92 6.86 -5.67 -3.74
C LEU A 92 6.25 -4.45 -3.05
N VAL A 93 7.02 -3.82 -2.16
CA VAL A 93 6.62 -2.60 -1.46
C VAL A 93 7.51 -1.45 -1.91
N THR A 94 6.89 -0.34 -2.30
CA THR A 94 7.57 0.81 -2.87
C THR A 94 6.72 2.08 -2.71
N GLY A 95 7.34 3.25 -2.78
CA GLY A 95 6.68 4.55 -2.66
C GLY A 95 7.45 5.50 -1.77
N SER A 96 7.38 5.29 -0.45
CA SER A 96 8.06 6.14 0.55
C SER A 96 8.83 5.30 1.57
N PHE A 97 9.84 5.91 2.20
CA PHE A 97 10.58 5.28 3.31
C PHE A 97 9.64 4.91 4.47
N TYR A 98 8.64 5.76 4.75
CA TYR A 98 7.66 5.53 5.81
C TYR A 98 6.72 4.36 5.52
N LEU A 99 6.34 4.16 4.25
CA LEU A 99 5.57 3.00 3.84
C LEU A 99 6.36 1.70 4.05
N VAL A 100 7.62 1.68 3.60
CA VAL A 100 8.50 0.51 3.73
C VAL A 100 8.79 0.23 5.21
N GLY A 101 9.18 1.26 5.97
CA GLY A 101 9.47 1.15 7.40
C GLY A 101 8.23 0.74 8.21
N GLY A 102 7.07 1.35 7.94
CA GLY A 102 5.81 1.02 8.61
C GLY A 102 5.38 -0.42 8.37
N LEU A 103 5.56 -0.96 7.16
CA LEU A 103 5.30 -2.37 6.88
C LEU A 103 6.26 -3.28 7.64
N ILE A 104 7.56 -2.98 7.64
CA ILE A 104 8.56 -3.76 8.40
C ILE A 104 8.20 -3.78 9.88
N SER A 105 7.81 -2.65 10.48
CA SER A 105 7.39 -2.60 11.88
C SER A 105 6.19 -3.49 12.19
N ILE A 106 5.21 -3.58 11.27
CA ILE A 106 4.06 -4.49 11.40
C ILE A 106 4.52 -5.95 11.33
N LEU A 107 5.42 -6.29 10.41
CA LEU A 107 5.94 -7.66 10.25
C LEU A 107 6.84 -8.11 11.42
N GLU A 108 7.60 -7.19 12.01
CA GLU A 108 8.46 -7.43 13.17
C GLU A 108 7.69 -7.50 14.49
N GLY A 109 6.38 -7.19 14.49
CA GLY A 109 5.53 -7.30 15.68
C GLY A 109 5.72 -6.18 16.70
N ALA A 110 6.29 -5.03 16.32
CA ALA A 110 6.36 -3.86 17.19
C ALA A 110 4.96 -3.22 17.26
N ILE A 111 4.12 -3.46 18.26
CA ILE A 111 4.38 -3.61 19.70
C ILE A 111 3.48 -4.74 20.25
N SER A 112 4.10 -5.81 20.77
CA SER A 112 3.48 -6.69 21.78
C SER A 112 3.35 -5.97 23.12
#